data_AF-A0A8W8IXP6-F1
#
_entry.id   AF-A0A8W8IXP6-F1
#
_cell.length_a   1.000
_cell.length_b   1.000
_cell.length_c   1.000
_cell.angle_alpha   90.00
_cell.angle_beta   90.00
_cell.angle_gamma   90.00
#
_symmetry.space_group_name_H-M   'P 1'
#
loop_
_entity.id
_entity.type
_entity.pdbx_description
1 polymer ?
#
loop_
_entity_poly.entity_id
_entity_poly.type
_entity_poly.pdbx_seq_one_letter_code
_entity_poly.pdbx_strand_id
1 'polypeptide(L)'
;LVDHEPDVVKLLSSVYKHPDDIDLFSGGLSEKIPVGAATGPTFACIIATQFKNVKVADRFWYENYNPYTGFTPNQLNEIKKTSLAKIMCENLDIQYIQRDPLSFVSEKNPRVSCQSLPGIDLQYWQEKMKG
;
A
#
# COMPACT_ATOMS: atom_id res chain seq x y z
N LEU A 1 -21.51 13.18 15.08
CA LEU A 1 -20.04 13.03 15.07
C LEU A 1 -19.65 12.05 16.17
N VAL A 2 -19.51 10.76 15.85
CA VAL A 2 -19.30 9.67 16.84
C VAL A 2 -17.87 9.13 16.85
N ASP A 3 -17.13 9.37 15.76
CA ASP A 3 -15.76 8.90 15.58
C ASP A 3 -14.74 10.03 15.79
N HIS A 4 -15.10 11.11 16.49
CA HIS A 4 -14.28 12.33 16.65
C HIS A 4 -13.94 12.56 18.13
N GLU A 5 -12.77 13.17 18.41
CA GLU A 5 -12.47 13.62 19.78
C GLU A 5 -13.39 14.78 20.20
N PRO A 6 -13.73 14.93 21.50
CA PRO A 6 -14.66 15.98 21.95
C PRO A 6 -14.29 17.40 21.50
N ASP A 7 -13.01 17.74 21.52
CA ASP A 7 -12.53 19.07 21.09
C ASP A 7 -12.69 19.28 19.57
N VAL A 8 -12.54 18.22 18.78
CA VAL A 8 -12.77 18.24 17.33
C VAL A 8 -14.26 18.41 17.02
N VAL A 9 -15.13 17.72 17.76
CA VAL A 9 -16.59 17.90 17.65
C VAL A 9 -16.98 19.35 17.92
N LYS A 10 -16.40 19.96 18.95
CA LYS A 10 -16.63 21.38 19.29
C LYS A 10 -16.17 22.31 18.17
N LEU A 11 -14.99 22.06 17.60
CA LEU A 11 -14.45 22.85 16.50
C LEU A 11 -15.34 22.76 15.24
N LEU A 12 -15.70 21.55 14.81
CA LEU A 12 -16.57 21.34 13.65
C LEU A 12 -17.93 22.02 13.83
N SER A 13 -18.52 21.93 15.04
CA SER A 13 -19.80 22.58 15.37
C SER A 13 -19.73 24.11 15.38
N SER A 14 -18.54 24.72 15.46
CA SER A 14 -18.37 26.17 15.37
C SER A 14 -18.34 26.69 13.93
N VAL A 15 -18.05 25.81 12.96
CA VAL A 15 -17.91 26.15 11.54
C VAL A 15 -19.15 25.73 10.75
N TYR A 16 -19.67 24.53 11.02
CA TYR A 16 -20.81 23.95 10.31
C TYR A 16 -22.07 24.00 11.17
N LYS A 17 -23.20 24.35 10.55
CA LYS A 17 -24.50 24.46 11.25
C LYS A 17 -25.07 23.10 11.61
N HIS A 18 -24.90 22.12 10.72
CA HIS A 18 -25.35 20.75 10.91
C HIS A 18 -24.23 19.75 10.53
N PRO A 19 -24.13 18.56 11.17
CA PRO A 19 -23.14 17.56 10.79
C PRO A 19 -23.19 17.13 9.31
N ASP A 20 -24.36 17.18 8.68
CA ASP A 20 -24.54 16.83 7.26
C ASP A 20 -23.94 17.89 6.31
N ASP A 21 -23.65 19.10 6.82
CA ASP A 21 -23.00 20.16 6.04
C ASP A 21 -21.47 20.01 6.01
N ILE A 22 -20.91 19.04 6.76
CA ILE A 22 -19.47 18.84 6.87
C ILE A 22 -18.94 18.22 5.58
N ASP A 23 -18.00 18.91 4.93
CA ASP A 23 -17.30 18.36 3.76
C ASP A 23 -16.63 17.03 4.10
N LEU A 24 -16.77 16.04 3.22
CA LEU A 24 -16.22 14.69 3.41
C LEU A 24 -14.74 14.72 3.81
N PHE A 25 -13.95 15.61 3.18
CA PHE A 25 -12.52 15.69 3.46
C PHE A 25 -12.23 16.18 4.89
N SER A 26 -12.88 17.25 5.30
CA SER A 26 -12.80 17.82 6.65
C SER A 26 -13.31 16.82 7.70
N GLY A 27 -14.45 16.17 7.43
CA GLY A 27 -15.04 15.16 8.31
C GLY A 27 -14.14 13.93 8.48
N GLY A 28 -13.70 13.33 7.38
CA GLY A 28 -12.91 12.10 7.39
C GLY A 28 -11.49 12.26 7.94
N LEU A 29 -10.83 13.39 7.70
CA LEU A 29 -9.50 13.67 8.28
C LEU A 29 -9.54 13.91 9.79
N SER A 30 -10.68 14.34 10.31
CA SER A 30 -10.82 14.74 11.71
C SER A 30 -11.26 13.59 12.62
N GLU A 31 -11.54 12.42 12.05
CA GLU A 31 -11.86 11.20 12.81
C GLU A 31 -10.65 10.68 13.60
N LYS A 32 -10.94 9.96 14.68
CA LYS A 32 -9.97 9.23 15.49
C LYS A 32 -9.33 8.12 14.65
N ILE A 33 -8.01 8.03 14.71
CA ILE A 33 -7.25 7.02 13.98
C ILE A 33 -6.93 5.85 14.94
N PRO A 34 -7.42 4.62 14.65
CA PRO A 34 -7.07 3.43 15.44
C PRO A 34 -5.56 3.17 15.47
N VAL A 35 -5.07 2.53 16.53
CA VAL A 35 -3.65 2.17 16.65
C VAL A 35 -3.22 1.28 15.47
N GLY A 36 -2.18 1.71 14.76
CA GLY A 36 -1.65 1.02 13.58
C GLY A 36 -2.39 1.31 12.27
N ALA A 37 -3.43 2.15 12.29
CA ALA A 37 -4.10 2.64 11.08
C ALA A 37 -3.50 3.99 10.64
N ALA A 38 -3.74 4.34 9.37
CA ALA A 38 -3.37 5.64 8.81
C ALA A 38 -4.55 6.62 8.72
N THR A 39 -5.79 6.14 8.81
CA THR A 39 -7.02 6.93 8.64
C THR A 39 -8.11 6.49 9.62
N GLY A 40 -9.08 7.38 9.85
CA GLY A 40 -10.33 7.06 10.54
C GLY A 40 -11.24 6.10 9.77
N PRO A 41 -12.33 5.62 10.39
CA PRO A 41 -13.23 4.61 9.83
C PRO A 41 -13.87 4.99 8.49
N THR A 42 -14.26 6.24 8.27
CA THR A 42 -14.91 6.65 7.00
C THR A 42 -13.95 6.52 5.83
N PHE A 43 -12.75 7.09 5.97
CA PHE A 43 -11.73 6.95 4.91
C PHE A 43 -11.20 5.54 4.80
N ALA A 44 -11.07 4.78 5.90
CA ALA A 44 -10.70 3.38 5.82
C ALA A 44 -11.70 2.59 4.97
N CYS A 45 -13.01 2.83 5.15
CA CYS A 45 -14.07 2.21 4.35
C CYS A 45 -13.97 2.60 2.86
N ILE A 46 -13.89 3.89 2.56
CA ILE A 46 -13.84 4.41 1.17
C ILE A 46 -12.59 3.89 0.46
N ILE A 47 -11.42 4.03 1.09
CA ILE A 47 -10.13 3.59 0.54
C ILE A 47 -10.14 2.08 0.32
N ALA A 48 -10.52 1.29 1.31
CA ALA A 48 -10.56 -0.18 1.18
C ALA A 48 -11.54 -0.63 0.08
N THR A 49 -12.69 0.03 -0.03
CA THR A 49 -13.68 -0.27 -1.08
C THR A 49 -13.11 0.03 -2.45
N GLN A 50 -12.45 1.19 -2.63
CA GLN A 50 -11.85 1.55 -3.90
C GLN A 50 -10.70 0.60 -4.27
N PHE A 51 -9.80 0.29 -3.33
CA PHE A 51 -8.71 -0.68 -3.55
C PHE A 51 -9.21 -2.08 -3.89
N LYS A 52 -10.29 -2.53 -3.23
CA LYS A 52 -10.96 -3.79 -3.56
C LYS A 52 -11.52 -3.77 -4.98
N ASN A 53 -12.22 -2.71 -5.35
CA ASN A 53 -12.85 -2.60 -6.66
C ASN A 53 -11.80 -2.62 -7.78
N VAL A 54 -10.70 -1.87 -7.65
CA VAL A 54 -9.63 -1.90 -8.65
C VAL A 54 -8.95 -3.26 -8.72
N LYS A 55 -8.70 -3.93 -7.57
CA LYS A 55 -8.11 -5.26 -7.55
C LYS A 55 -9.00 -6.31 -8.22
N VAL A 56 -10.29 -6.33 -7.89
CA VAL A 56 -11.22 -7.39 -8.34
C VAL A 56 -11.72 -7.16 -9.78
N ALA A 57 -11.87 -5.90 -10.20
CA ALA A 57 -12.36 -5.57 -11.54
C ALA A 57 -11.25 -5.54 -12.60
N ASP A 58 -9.98 -5.57 -12.20
CA ASP A 58 -8.86 -5.57 -13.15
C ASP A 58 -8.59 -6.99 -13.68
N ARG A 59 -8.89 -7.18 -14.97
CA ARG A 59 -8.59 -8.41 -15.72
C ARG A 59 -7.10 -8.78 -15.69
N PHE A 60 -6.22 -7.78 -15.58
CA PHE A 60 -4.77 -7.92 -15.54
C PHE A 60 -4.19 -7.80 -14.13
N TRP A 61 -5.03 -7.85 -13.08
CA TRP A 61 -4.51 -7.93 -11.71
C TRP A 61 -3.50 -9.08 -11.61
N TYR A 62 -2.30 -8.79 -11.13
CA TYR A 62 -1.14 -9.69 -11.30
C TYR A 62 -1.28 -11.06 -10.61
N GLU A 63 -2.17 -11.19 -9.62
CA GLU A 63 -2.45 -12.47 -8.96
C GLU A 63 -3.56 -13.29 -9.62
N ASN A 64 -4.16 -12.79 -10.72
CA ASN A 64 -5.21 -13.51 -11.41
C ASN A 64 -4.64 -14.77 -12.09
N TYR A 65 -5.28 -15.92 -11.84
CA TYR A 65 -4.92 -17.20 -12.45
C TYR A 65 -5.59 -17.41 -13.82
N ASN A 66 -5.51 -16.42 -14.71
CA ASN A 66 -6.04 -16.52 -16.07
C ASN A 66 -4.92 -16.94 -17.04
N PRO A 67 -5.08 -17.99 -17.86
CA PRO A 67 -4.02 -18.48 -18.74
C PRO A 67 -3.63 -17.51 -19.87
N TYR A 68 -4.47 -16.51 -20.17
CA TYR A 68 -4.25 -15.53 -21.23
C TYR A 68 -3.77 -14.16 -20.72
N THR A 69 -4.05 -13.82 -19.46
CA THR A 69 -3.74 -12.49 -18.89
C THR A 69 -2.94 -12.52 -17.59
N GLY A 70 -2.81 -13.69 -16.97
CA GLY A 70 -2.11 -13.88 -15.71
C GLY A 70 -0.67 -14.35 -15.90
N PHE A 71 0.13 -14.18 -14.86
CA PHE A 71 1.48 -14.74 -14.79
C PHE A 71 1.44 -16.26 -14.53
N THR A 72 2.49 -16.96 -14.97
CA THR A 72 2.69 -18.36 -14.55
C THR A 72 2.97 -18.44 -13.04
N PRO A 73 2.75 -19.59 -12.38
CA PRO A 73 3.05 -19.72 -10.95
C PRO A 73 4.49 -19.36 -10.57
N ASN A 74 5.47 -19.71 -11.42
CA ASN A 74 6.87 -19.38 -11.17
C ASN A 74 7.12 -17.87 -11.28
N GLN A 75 6.58 -17.23 -12.33
CA GLN A 75 6.66 -15.78 -12.49
C GLN A 75 6.00 -15.04 -11.31
N LEU A 76 4.81 -15.48 -10.87
CA LEU A 76 4.12 -14.89 -9.73
C LEU A 76 4.92 -15.04 -8.43
N ASN A 77 5.58 -16.17 -8.22
CA ASN A 77 6.46 -16.37 -7.08
C ASN A 77 7.64 -15.40 -7.07
N GLU A 78 8.25 -15.13 -8.23
CA GLU A 78 9.32 -14.14 -8.32
C GLU A 78 8.82 -12.70 -8.09
N ILE A 79 7.66 -12.33 -8.64
CA ILE A 79 7.05 -11.02 -8.36
C ILE A 79 6.81 -10.83 -6.86
N LYS A 80 6.28 -11.86 -6.17
CA LYS A 80 5.99 -11.80 -4.72
C LYS A 80 7.23 -11.68 -3.82
N LYS A 81 8.44 -12.00 -4.31
CA LYS A 81 9.70 -11.76 -3.58
C LYS A 81 10.14 -10.30 -3.62
N THR A 82 9.64 -9.53 -4.59
CA THR A 82 10.07 -8.14 -4.80
C THR A 82 9.70 -7.28 -3.60
N SER A 83 10.62 -6.41 -3.18
CA SER A 83 10.39 -5.43 -2.11
C SER A 83 10.72 -4.01 -2.59
N LEU A 84 10.05 -3.00 -2.03
CA LEU A 84 10.38 -1.60 -2.32
C LEU A 84 11.85 -1.29 -2.00
N ALA A 85 12.37 -1.89 -0.93
CA ALA A 85 13.78 -1.77 -0.55
C ALA A 85 14.73 -2.24 -1.67
N LYS A 86 14.43 -3.39 -2.27
CA LYS A 86 15.22 -3.92 -3.39
C LYS A 86 15.12 -3.02 -4.62
N ILE A 87 13.93 -2.56 -4.97
CA ILE A 87 13.72 -1.62 -6.09
C ILE A 87 14.57 -0.36 -5.88
N MET A 88 14.55 0.24 -4.69
CA MET A 88 15.35 1.42 -4.39
C MET A 88 16.86 1.12 -4.48
N CYS A 89 17.33 -0.01 -3.94
CA CYS A 89 18.74 -0.41 -4.03
C CYS A 89 19.24 -0.60 -5.47
N GLU A 90 18.38 -1.04 -6.39
CA GLU A 90 18.77 -1.29 -7.79
C GLU A 90 18.74 -0.02 -8.65
N ASN A 91 18.05 1.03 -8.20
CA ASN A 91 17.80 2.24 -9.01
C ASN A 91 18.36 3.53 -8.40
N LEU A 92 18.89 3.48 -7.17
CA LEU A 92 19.48 4.62 -6.46
C LEU A 92 20.90 4.27 -6.02
N ASP A 93 21.76 5.30 -5.86
CA ASP A 93 23.11 5.12 -5.34
C ASP A 93 23.09 4.97 -3.80
N ILE A 94 22.57 3.83 -3.33
CA ILE A 94 22.48 3.48 -1.91
C ILE A 94 23.04 2.07 -1.67
N GLN A 95 23.76 1.91 -0.56
CA GLN A 95 24.40 0.63 -0.21
C GLN A 95 23.67 -0.11 0.94
N TYR A 96 22.93 0.63 1.76
CA TYR A 96 22.21 0.12 2.92
C TYR A 96 20.84 0.75 3.05
N ILE A 97 19.82 -0.07 3.31
CA ILE A 97 18.43 0.35 3.49
C ILE A 97 17.73 -0.58 4.47
N GLN A 98 16.70 -0.09 5.17
CA GLN A 98 15.84 -0.94 5.98
C GLN A 98 14.95 -1.83 5.09
N ARG A 99 14.48 -2.97 5.63
CA ARG A 99 13.69 -3.94 4.85
C ARG A 99 12.31 -3.39 4.45
N ASP A 100 11.69 -2.62 5.33
CA ASP A 100 10.47 -1.86 5.03
C ASP A 100 10.77 -0.35 4.97
N PRO A 101 10.91 0.23 3.77
CA PRO A 101 11.21 1.65 3.61
C PRO A 101 10.05 2.59 4.00
N LEU A 102 8.81 2.07 4.14
CA LEU A 102 7.66 2.87 4.58
C LEU A 102 7.61 3.04 6.11
N SER A 103 8.39 2.24 6.83
CA SER A 103 8.56 2.33 8.28
C SER A 103 9.89 2.98 8.66
N PHE A 104 9.95 3.58 9.84
CA PHE A 104 11.18 4.12 10.39
C PHE A 104 12.23 3.02 10.63
N VAL A 105 13.49 3.43 10.56
CA VAL A 105 14.62 2.61 11.00
C VAL A 105 14.51 2.37 12.50
N SER A 106 14.62 1.12 12.92
CA SER A 106 14.56 0.72 14.34
C SER A 106 15.27 -0.62 14.54
N GLU A 107 15.36 -1.10 15.78
CA GLU A 107 15.88 -2.44 16.07
C GLU A 107 15.09 -3.55 15.36
N LYS A 108 13.78 -3.34 15.12
CA LYS A 108 12.90 -4.27 14.40
C LYS A 108 12.92 -4.08 12.88
N ASN A 109 13.44 -2.95 12.40
CA ASN A 109 13.58 -2.62 10.98
C ASN A 109 14.97 -1.99 10.72
N PRO A 110 16.06 -2.72 10.99
CA PRO A 110 17.39 -2.19 10.86
C PRO A 110 17.76 -2.04 9.39
N ARG A 111 18.73 -1.16 9.11
CA ARG A 111 19.34 -1.10 7.77
C ARG A 111 20.15 -2.37 7.52
N VAL A 112 20.00 -2.93 6.33
CA VAL A 112 20.74 -4.09 5.83
C VAL A 112 21.44 -3.72 4.53
N SER A 113 22.48 -4.47 4.17
CA SER A 113 23.15 -4.29 2.87
C SER A 113 22.18 -4.58 1.74
N CYS A 114 22.19 -3.74 0.71
CA CYS A 114 21.41 -3.94 -0.51
C CYS A 114 21.67 -5.30 -1.17
N GLN A 115 22.89 -5.84 -1.04
CA GLN A 115 23.26 -7.16 -1.56
C GLN A 115 22.56 -8.32 -0.84
N SER A 116 22.10 -8.09 0.40
CA SER A 116 21.39 -9.11 1.18
C SER A 116 19.90 -9.21 0.85
N LEU A 117 19.36 -8.26 0.07
CA LEU A 117 17.95 -8.23 -0.31
C LEU A 117 17.71 -9.12 -1.54
N PRO A 118 16.72 -10.03 -1.51
CA PRO A 118 16.43 -10.91 -2.64
C PRO A 118 15.98 -10.08 -3.85
N GLY A 119 16.51 -10.42 -5.02
CA GLY A 119 16.08 -9.89 -6.31
C GLY A 119 15.09 -10.79 -7.02
N ILE A 120 14.50 -10.27 -8.10
CA ILE A 120 13.62 -11.03 -8.99
C ILE A 120 14.46 -11.91 -9.92
N ASP A 121 14.08 -13.18 -10.09
CA ASP A 121 14.71 -14.06 -11.07
C ASP A 121 13.96 -14.02 -12.41
N LEU A 122 14.54 -13.32 -13.38
CA LEU A 122 13.92 -13.12 -14.70
C LEU A 122 14.02 -14.32 -15.64
N GLN A 123 14.67 -15.43 -15.24
CA GLN A 123 14.76 -16.62 -16.09
C GLN A 123 13.38 -17.19 -16.47
N TYR A 124 12.36 -17.00 -15.62
CA TYR A 124 10.99 -17.45 -15.87
C TYR A 124 10.23 -16.63 -16.93
N TRP A 125 10.83 -15.57 -17.48
CA TRP A 125 10.31 -14.81 -18.62
C TRP A 125 11.05 -15.12 -19.92
N GLN A 126 12.03 -16.04 -19.88
CA GLN A 126 12.75 -16.41 -21.09
C GLN A 126 11.82 -17.14 -22.07
N GLU A 127 11.58 -16.51 -23.22
CA GLU A 127 10.86 -17.13 -24.32
C GLU A 127 11.79 -18.01 -25.15
N LYS A 128 11.28 -19.14 -25.65
CA LYS A 128 11.98 -19.89 -26.68
C LYS A 128 11.86 -19.11 -27.99
N MET A 129 13.00 -18.75 -28.58
CA MET A 129 13.05 -18.26 -29.95
C MET A 129 12.33 -19.27 -30.85
N LYS A 130 11.24 -18.86 -31.50
CA LYS A 130 10.61 -19.67 -32.53
C LYS A 130 11.55 -19.67 -33.73
N GLY A 131 12.19 -20.82 -33.98
CA GLY A 131 12.88 -21.09 -35.24
C GLY A 131 11.91 -21.27 -36.39
#